data_AF-A0A933WNG6-F1
#
_entry.id   AF-A0A933WNG6-F1
#
_cell.length_a   1.000
_cell.length_b   1.000
_cell.length_c   1.000
_cell.angle_alpha   90.00
_cell.angle_beta   90.00
_cell.angle_gamma   90.00
#
_symmetry.space_group_name_H-M   'P 1'
#
loop_
_entity.id
_entity.type
_entity.pdbx_description
1 polymer ?
#
loop_
_entity_poly.entity_id
_entity_poly.type
_entity_poly.pdbx_seq_one_letter_code
_entity_poly.pdbx_strand_id
1 'polypeptide(L)'
;MTIHALNDQEVRLLREEIELLMAERQKLLQVCGAAAVLVANLDVDTLPDEQDTIDAAEVLAEHLNGLSEETLRESLESVKAELDPETDTASA
;
A
#
# COMPACT_ATOMS: atom_id res chain seq x y z
N MET A 1 29.65 -4.67 -30.87
CA MET A 1 28.41 -4.87 -30.09
C MET A 1 27.28 -4.31 -30.95
N THR A 2 26.35 -5.14 -31.41
CA THR A 2 25.33 -4.76 -32.41
C THR A 2 24.20 -3.94 -31.76
N ILE A 3 23.61 -2.99 -32.51
CA ILE A 3 22.55 -2.09 -32.02
C ILE A 3 21.34 -2.84 -31.44
N HIS A 4 21.02 -4.04 -31.95
CA HIS A 4 19.95 -4.87 -31.39
C HIS A 4 20.27 -5.40 -29.99
N ALA A 5 21.53 -5.70 -29.68
CA ALA A 5 21.92 -6.16 -28.34
C ALA A 5 21.83 -5.03 -27.30
N LEU A 6 22.02 -3.77 -27.71
CA LEU A 6 21.81 -2.60 -26.86
C LEU A 6 20.32 -2.38 -26.57
N ASN A 7 19.45 -2.54 -27.59
CA ASN A 7 18.00 -2.44 -27.42
C ASN A 7 17.44 -3.54 -26.49
N ASP A 8 17.89 -4.78 -26.65
CA ASP A 8 17.49 -5.89 -25.77
C ASP A 8 17.96 -5.71 -24.32
N GLN A 9 19.08 -5.00 -24.11
CA GLN A 9 19.57 -4.65 -22.78
C GLN A 9 18.73 -3.53 -22.16
N GLU A 10 18.41 -2.48 -22.91
CA GLU A 10 17.52 -1.40 -22.46
C GLU A 10 16.13 -1.91 -22.10
N VAL A 11 15.55 -2.78 -22.92
CA VAL A 11 14.24 -3.42 -22.64
C VAL A 11 14.28 -4.24 -21.35
N ARG A 12 15.38 -4.95 -21.09
CA ARG A 12 15.56 -5.73 -19.86
C ARG A 12 15.63 -4.82 -18.63
N LEU A 13 16.45 -3.78 -18.70
CA LEU A 13 16.60 -2.82 -17.59
C LEU A 13 15.28 -2.10 -17.28
N LEU A 14 14.51 -1.71 -18.30
CA LEU A 14 13.19 -1.10 -18.10
C LEU A 14 12.20 -2.08 -17.45
N ARG A 15 12.25 -3.36 -17.80
CA ARG A 15 11.41 -4.37 -17.17
C ARG A 15 11.77 -4.54 -15.70
N GLU A 16 13.05 -4.65 -15.38
CA GLU A 16 13.54 -4.74 -14.00
C GLU A 16 13.08 -3.54 -13.17
N GLU A 17 13.14 -2.33 -13.73
CA GLU A 17 12.65 -1.11 -13.06
C GLU A 17 11.14 -1.15 -12.81
N ILE A 18 10.35 -1.60 -13.79
CA ILE A 18 8.89 -1.73 -13.63
C ILE A 18 8.58 -2.77 -12.55
N GLU A 19 9.26 -3.91 -12.52
CA GLU A 19 9.08 -4.94 -11.50
C GLU A 19 9.38 -4.38 -10.10
N LEU A 20 10.43 -3.58 -9.95
CA LEU A 20 10.77 -2.89 -8.70
C LEU A 20 9.69 -1.89 -8.30
N LEU A 21 9.22 -1.05 -9.23
CA LEU A 21 8.15 -0.09 -8.99
C LEU A 21 6.83 -0.77 -8.58
N MET A 22 6.50 -1.91 -9.21
CA MET A 22 5.31 -2.68 -8.86
C MET A 22 5.42 -3.30 -7.47
N ALA A 23 6.61 -3.79 -7.10
CA ALA A 23 6.87 -4.27 -5.74
C ALA A 23 6.73 -3.17 -4.69
N GLU A 24 7.23 -1.96 -4.98
CA GLU A 24 7.09 -0.82 -4.07
C GLU A 24 5.65 -0.33 -3.98
N ARG A 25 4.92 -0.29 -5.11
CA ARG A 25 3.48 0.00 -5.13
C ARG A 25 2.72 -0.96 -4.21
N GLN A 26 3.03 -2.25 -4.23
CA GLN A 26 2.36 -3.24 -3.40
C GLN A 26 2.55 -2.95 -1.90
N LYS A 27 3.77 -2.58 -1.47
CA LYS A 27 4.03 -2.19 -0.09
C LYS A 27 3.25 -0.93 0.32
N LEU A 28 3.18 0.06 -0.56
CA LEU A 28 2.41 1.28 -0.31
C LEU A 28 0.92 0.96 -0.14
N LEU A 29 0.36 0.06 -0.97
CA LEU A 29 -1.02 -0.41 -0.80
C LEU A 29 -1.25 -1.09 0.55
N GLN A 30 -0.31 -1.91 1.02
CA GLN A 30 -0.39 -2.53 2.35
C GLN A 30 -0.41 -1.48 3.45
N VAL A 31 0.47 -0.48 3.39
CA VAL A 31 0.52 0.62 4.37
C VAL A 31 -0.77 1.44 4.36
N CYS A 32 -1.26 1.82 3.18
CA CYS A 32 -2.53 2.53 3.03
C CYS A 32 -3.71 1.72 3.57
N GLY A 33 -3.74 0.42 3.29
CA GLY A 33 -4.77 -0.49 3.79
C GLY A 33 -4.74 -0.61 5.31
N ALA A 34 -3.54 -0.72 5.90
CA ALA A 34 -3.38 -0.85 7.34
C ALA A 34 -3.83 0.42 8.05
N ALA A 35 -3.48 1.59 7.50
CA ALA A 35 -3.95 2.87 7.99
C ALA A 35 -5.48 3.02 7.87
N ALA A 36 -6.08 2.60 6.75
CA ALA A 36 -7.53 2.65 6.56
C ALA A 36 -8.26 1.74 7.57
N VAL A 37 -7.76 0.52 7.81
CA VAL A 37 -8.30 -0.39 8.82
C VAL A 37 -8.15 0.19 10.22
N LEU A 38 -7.00 0.79 10.54
CA LEU A 38 -6.78 1.46 11.82
C LEU A 38 -7.82 2.55 12.05
N VAL A 39 -8.00 3.46 11.09
CA VAL A 39 -9.00 4.54 11.18
C VAL A 39 -10.41 3.99 11.33
N ALA A 40 -10.76 2.91 10.61
CA ALA A 40 -12.08 2.29 10.70
C ALA A 40 -12.37 1.65 12.07
N ASN A 41 -11.34 1.29 12.85
CA ASN A 41 -11.47 0.67 14.17
C ASN A 41 -11.16 1.64 15.33
N LEU A 42 -10.84 2.90 15.01
CA LEU A 42 -10.49 3.91 16.00
C LEU A 42 -11.76 4.48 16.63
N ASP A 43 -11.77 4.61 17.95
CA ASP A 43 -12.83 5.31 18.66
C ASP A 43 -12.44 6.79 18.83
N VAL A 44 -13.13 7.66 18.10
CA VAL A 44 -12.85 9.10 18.04
C VAL A 44 -13.04 9.76 19.41
N ASP A 45 -13.92 9.22 20.25
CA ASP A 45 -14.18 9.75 21.59
C ASP A 45 -13.05 9.44 22.59
N THR A 46 -12.12 8.56 22.21
CA THR A 46 -10.96 8.16 23.03
C THR A 46 -9.65 8.74 22.53
N LEU A 47 -9.67 9.49 21.43
CA LEU A 47 -8.48 10.10 20.88
C LEU A 47 -8.00 11.24 21.78
N PRO A 48 -6.69 11.43 21.92
CA PRO A 48 -6.15 12.60 22.58
C PRO A 48 -6.57 13.90 21.87
N ASP A 49 -7.05 14.89 22.63
CA ASP A 49 -7.48 16.20 22.13
C ASP A 49 -6.32 17.17 21.86
N GLU A 50 -5.07 16.68 21.78
CA GLU A 50 -3.94 17.53 21.43
C GLU A 50 -3.99 17.94 19.95
N GLN A 51 -3.66 19.20 19.66
CA GLN A 51 -3.68 19.73 18.30
C GLN A 51 -2.84 18.88 17.33
N ASP A 52 -1.67 18.40 17.77
CA ASP A 52 -0.79 17.55 16.95
C ASP A 52 -1.48 16.24 16.53
N THR A 53 -2.31 15.65 17.40
CA THR A 53 -3.08 14.43 17.13
C THR A 53 -4.18 14.71 16.12
N ILE A 54 -4.89 15.83 16.28
CA ILE A 54 -5.94 16.26 15.36
C ILE A 54 -5.36 16.53 13.97
N ASP A 55 -4.27 17.29 13.88
CA ASP A 55 -3.60 17.61 12.62
C ASP A 55 -3.12 16.34 11.91
N ALA A 56 -2.54 15.38 12.65
CA ALA A 56 -2.11 14.10 12.08
C ALA A 56 -3.30 13.26 11.56
N ALA A 57 -4.41 13.23 12.29
CA ALA A 57 -5.61 12.53 11.87
C ALA A 57 -6.25 13.18 10.63
N GLU A 58 -6.24 14.52 10.53
CA GLU A 58 -6.74 15.26 9.38
C GLU A 58 -5.93 14.94 8.13
N VAL A 59 -4.59 15.01 8.19
CA VAL A 59 -3.69 14.66 7.07
C VAL A 59 -3.94 13.22 6.61
N LEU A 60 -4.08 12.29 7.55
CA LEU A 60 -4.34 10.89 7.23
C LEU A 60 -5.70 10.72 6.53
N ALA A 61 -6.75 11.34 7.06
CA ALA A 61 -8.09 11.29 6.50
C ALA A 61 -8.14 11.92 5.10
N GLU A 62 -7.47 13.05 4.88
CA GLU A 62 -7.39 13.70 3.57
C GLU A 62 -6.74 12.76 2.55
N HIS A 63 -5.60 12.15 2.89
CA HIS A 63 -4.92 11.24 1.97
C HIS A 63 -5.71 9.96 1.69
N LEU A 64 -6.35 9.36 2.70
CA LEU A 64 -7.20 8.18 2.50
C LEU A 64 -8.42 8.48 1.62
N ASN A 65 -9.08 9.62 1.84
CA ASN A 65 -10.22 10.05 1.02
C ASN A 65 -9.79 10.52 -0.38
N GLY A 66 -8.53 10.89 -0.57
CA GLY A 66 -7.96 11.23 -1.87
C GLY A 66 -7.64 10.03 -2.77
N LEU A 67 -7.63 8.80 -2.23
CA LEU A 67 -7.44 7.59 -3.01
C LEU A 67 -8.65 7.30 -3.90
N SER A 68 -8.43 6.71 -5.09
CA SER A 68 -9.54 6.18 -5.87
C SER A 68 -10.20 5.00 -5.16
N GLU A 69 -11.50 4.78 -5.38
CA GLU A 69 -12.23 3.63 -4.80
C GLU A 69 -11.54 2.30 -5.11
N GLU A 70 -11.03 2.14 -6.33
CA GLU A 70 -10.27 0.96 -6.75
C GLU A 70 -8.98 0.79 -5.95
N THR A 71 -8.19 1.86 -5.79
CA THR A 71 -6.93 1.82 -5.01
C THR A 71 -7.19 1.53 -3.53
N LEU A 72 -8.24 2.13 -2.97
CA LEU A 72 -8.62 1.89 -1.58
C LEU A 72 -9.08 0.44 -1.39
N ARG A 73 -9.85 -0.11 -2.34
CA ARG A 73 -10.26 -1.52 -2.34
C ARG A 73 -9.05 -2.45 -2.41
N GLU A 74 -8.13 -2.22 -3.35
CA GLU A 74 -6.89 -3.01 -3.46
C GLU A 74 -6.05 -2.95 -2.18
N SER A 75 -5.94 -1.77 -1.57
CA SER A 75 -5.23 -1.57 -0.31
C SER A 75 -5.84 -2.41 0.81
N LEU A 76 -7.17 -2.36 0.98
CA LEU A 76 -7.90 -3.14 1.98
C LEU A 76 -7.81 -4.66 1.73
N GLU A 77 -7.87 -5.10 0.47
CA GLU A 77 -7.70 -6.51 0.10
C GLU A 77 -6.29 -7.02 0.42
N SER A 78 -5.26 -6.20 0.15
CA SER A 78 -3.87 -6.58 0.42
C SER A 78 -3.59 -6.86 1.90
N VAL A 79 -4.24 -6.13 2.80
CA VAL A 79 -4.08 -6.29 4.25
C VAL A 79 -4.94 -7.43 4.80
N LYS A 80 -6.16 -7.63 4.27
CA LYS A 80 -6.98 -8.78 4.65
C LYS A 80 -6.29 -10.11 4.34
N ALA A 81 -5.60 -10.20 3.20
CA ALA A 81 -4.82 -11.37 2.84
C ALA A 81 -3.66 -11.67 3.83
N GLU A 82 -3.14 -10.65 4.50
CA GLU A 82 -2.05 -10.77 5.49
C GLU A 82 -2.56 -11.03 6.92
N LEU A 83 -3.80 -10.65 7.23
CA LEU A 83 -4.44 -10.84 8.54
C LEU A 83 -5.26 -12.13 8.67
N ASP A 84 -5.60 -12.80 7.56
CA ASP A 84 -6.32 -14.08 7.59
C ASP A 84 -5.38 -15.22 8.02
N PRO A 85 -5.61 -15.89 9.17
CA PRO A 85 -4.71 -16.90 9.73
C PRO A 85 -4.68 -18.24 8.95
N GLU A 86 -5.49 -18.38 7.91
CA GLU A 86 -5.61 -19.62 7.11
C GLU A 86 -4.48 -19.77 6.06
N THR A 87 -3.67 -18.73 5.82
CA THR A 87 -2.54 -18.80 4.87
C THR A 87 -1.28 -19.46 5.46
N ASP A 88 -1.22 -19.67 6.78
CA ASP A 88 -0.06 -20.26 7.47
C ASP A 88 -0.20 -21.77 7.74
N THR A 89 -1.37 -22.38 7.50
CA THR A 89 -1.60 -23.83 7.72
C THR A 89 -1.42 -24.70 6.47
N ALA A 90 -1.14 -24.10 5.30
CA ALA A 90 -0.93 -24.83 4.05
C ALA A 90 0.55 -25.15 3.73
N SER A 91 1.49 -24.84 4.62
CA SER A 91 2.93 -25.10 4.44
C SER A 91 3.57 -25.98 5.53
N ALA A 92 2.82 -26.96 6.08
CA ALA A 92 3.36 -27.99 6.96
C ALA A 92 3.06 -29.41 6.45
#